data_AF-A0A4Q7KTK2-F1
#
_entry.id   AF-A0A4Q7KTK2-F1
#
_cell.length_a   1.000
_cell.length_b   1.000
_cell.length_c   1.000
_cell.angle_alpha   90.00
_cell.angle_beta   90.00
_cell.angle_gamma   90.00
#
_symmetry.space_group_name_H-M   'P 1'
#
loop_
_entity.id
_entity.type
_entity.pdbx_description
1 polymer ?
#
loop_
_entity_poly.entity_id
_entity_poly.type
_entity_poly.pdbx_seq_one_letter_code
_entity_poly.pdbx_strand_id
1 'polypeptide(L)'
;MSNVFSLSDIRAAAEKKFADQHAELANGETVTLKNPIRLTVEERKAFAALSDNDGDNDRDVSTFALEAFTLLAGARAAKAILRDYKVDGALVLLERYTEATSAGE
;
A
#
# COMPACT_ATOMS: atom_id res chain seq x y z
N MET A 1 24.95 -28.67 8.82
CA MET A 1 24.53 -28.26 7.46
C MET A 1 24.41 -26.76 7.49
N SER A 2 25.37 -26.05 6.89
CA SER A 2 25.36 -24.59 6.88
C SER A 2 24.24 -24.13 5.96
N ASN A 3 23.21 -23.47 6.50
CA ASN A 3 22.21 -22.77 5.71
C ASN A 3 22.90 -21.57 5.04
N VAL A 4 23.60 -21.82 3.94
CA VAL A 4 24.14 -20.78 3.08
C VAL A 4 22.95 -20.26 2.28
N PHE A 5 22.28 -19.22 2.80
CA PHE A 5 21.33 -18.45 2.01
C PHE A 5 22.03 -18.02 0.72
N SER A 6 21.51 -18.44 -0.43
CA SER A 6 22.08 -18.01 -1.70
C SER A 6 21.79 -16.52 -1.90
N LEU A 7 22.62 -15.83 -2.67
CA LEU A 7 22.33 -14.44 -3.09
C LEU A 7 20.95 -14.34 -3.75
N SER A 8 20.49 -15.41 -4.39
CA SER A 8 19.13 -15.53 -4.93
C SER A 8 18.04 -15.51 -3.85
N ASP A 9 18.24 -16.20 -2.72
CA ASP A 9 17.31 -16.19 -1.59
C ASP A 9 17.26 -14.82 -0.92
N ILE A 10 18.41 -14.17 -0.78
CA ILE A 10 18.52 -12.80 -0.24
C ILE A 10 17.81 -11.81 -1.16
N ARG A 11 18.00 -11.93 -2.49
CA ARG A 11 17.30 -11.10 -3.48
C ARG A 11 15.80 -11.34 -3.43
N ALA A 12 15.34 -12.59 -3.44
CA ALA A 12 13.91 -12.92 -3.38
C ALA A 12 13.26 -12.42 -2.08
N ALA A 13 13.95 -12.52 -0.94
CA ALA A 13 13.48 -11.98 0.33
C ALA A 13 13.42 -10.44 0.33
N ALA A 14 14.41 -9.78 -0.29
CA ALA A 14 14.43 -8.33 -0.45
C ALA A 14 13.33 -7.86 -1.40
N GLU A 15 13.14 -8.53 -2.54
CA GLU A 15 12.04 -8.22 -3.47
C GLU A 15 10.69 -8.41 -2.78
N LYS A 16 10.49 -9.48 -2.02
CA LYS A 16 9.25 -9.69 -1.26
C LYS A 16 8.96 -8.57 -0.26
N LYS A 17 9.99 -7.99 0.36
CA LYS A 17 9.84 -6.91 1.35
C LYS A 17 9.77 -5.51 0.74
N PHE A 18 10.48 -5.27 -0.36
CA PHE A 18 10.73 -3.93 -0.90
C PHE A 18 10.16 -3.69 -2.30
N ALA A 19 9.54 -4.71 -2.91
CA ALA A 19 8.80 -4.54 -4.15
C ALA A 19 7.54 -3.72 -3.93
N ASP A 20 7.16 -3.00 -4.98
CA ASP A 20 5.86 -2.36 -5.07
C ASP A 20 4.76 -3.44 -5.07
N GLN A 21 3.59 -3.07 -4.55
CA GLN A 21 2.43 -3.96 -4.55
C GLN A 21 1.59 -3.67 -5.80
N HIS A 22 0.87 -4.67 -6.28
CA HIS A 22 0.05 -4.55 -7.47
C HIS A 22 -1.40 -4.92 -7.15
N ALA A 23 -2.33 -4.07 -7.60
CA ALA A 23 -3.76 -4.33 -7.53
C ALA A 23 -4.31 -4.48 -8.96
N GLU A 24 -4.93 -5.62 -9.25
CA GLU A 24 -5.58 -5.85 -10.54
C GLU A 24 -7.03 -5.32 -10.47
N LEU A 25 -7.39 -4.46 -11.41
CA LEU A 25 -8.75 -3.95 -11.55
C LEU A 25 -9.58 -4.90 -12.42
N ALA A 26 -10.91 -4.91 -12.27
CA ALA A 26 -11.79 -5.80 -13.02
C ALA A 26 -11.73 -5.61 -14.55
N ASN A 27 -11.23 -4.46 -15.03
CA ASN A 27 -11.00 -4.18 -16.46
C ASN A 27 -9.67 -4.74 -16.99
N GLY A 28 -8.89 -5.46 -16.17
CA GLY A 28 -7.58 -6.01 -16.52
C GLY A 28 -6.42 -5.01 -16.42
N GLU A 29 -6.65 -3.78 -15.91
CA GLU A 29 -5.58 -2.83 -15.63
C GLU A 29 -4.91 -3.16 -14.29
N THR A 30 -3.58 -3.09 -14.25
CA THR A 30 -2.82 -3.25 -13.01
C THR A 30 -2.39 -1.89 -12.48
N VAL A 31 -2.77 -1.59 -11.24
CA VAL A 31 -2.33 -0.41 -10.51
C VAL A 31 -1.16 -0.78 -9.60
N THR A 32 -0.08 -0.01 -9.68
CA THR A 32 1.09 -0.17 -8.80
C THR A 32 0.97 0.73 -7.58
N LEU A 33 0.97 0.13 -6.40
CA LEU A 33 1.06 0.80 -5.11
C LEU A 33 2.54 0.84 -4.68
N LYS A 34 3.09 2.05 -4.53
CA LYS A 34 4.49 2.22 -4.14
C LYS A 34 4.77 1.58 -2.79
N ASN A 35 5.88 0.86 -2.67
CA ASN A 35 6.37 0.40 -1.35
C ASN A 35 6.69 1.61 -0.45
N PRO A 36 6.42 1.58 0.87
CA PRO A 36 6.66 2.74 1.74
C PRO A 36 8.13 3.18 1.80
N ILE A 37 9.09 2.29 1.53
CA ILE A 37 10.50 2.66 1.40
C ILE A 37 10.76 3.59 0.20
N ARG A 38 9.94 3.48 -0.85
CA ARG A 38 10.02 4.27 -2.10
C ARG A 38 9.24 5.58 -2.02
N LEU A 39 8.42 5.77 -0.99
CA LEU A 39 7.81 7.06 -0.68
C LEU A 39 8.89 8.05 -0.21
N THR A 40 8.68 9.34 -0.46
CA THR A 40 9.48 10.40 0.15
C THR A 40 9.24 10.46 1.67
N VAL A 41 10.11 11.15 2.39
CA VAL A 41 9.92 11.37 3.84
C VAL A 41 8.60 12.10 4.12
N GLU A 42 8.23 13.04 3.25
CA GLU A 42 6.97 13.78 3.34
C GLU A 42 5.76 12.88 3.08
N GLU A 43 5.79 12.06 2.03
CA GLU A 43 4.72 11.07 1.74
C GLU A 43 4.56 10.05 2.87
N ARG A 44 5.65 9.56 3.46
CA ARG A 44 5.58 8.65 4.63
C ARG A 44 4.95 9.30 5.85
N LYS A 45 5.33 10.55 6.15
CA LYS A 45 4.73 11.32 7.25
C LYS A 45 3.25 11.58 7.02
N ALA A 46 2.88 11.95 5.79
CA ALA A 46 1.48 12.13 5.41
C ALA A 46 0.68 10.83 5.56
N PHE A 47 1.23 9.70 5.11
CA PHE A 47 0.60 8.39 5.26
C PHE A 47 0.43 7.98 6.73
N ALA A 48 1.47 8.14 7.56
CA ALA A 48 1.39 7.87 9.00
C ALA A 48 0.36 8.77 9.71
N ALA A 49 0.29 10.05 9.33
CA ALA A 49 -0.70 10.98 9.87
C ALA A 49 -2.13 10.64 9.44
N LEU A 50 -2.33 10.05 8.25
CA LEU A 50 -3.65 9.55 7.84
C LEU A 50 -4.10 8.40 8.75
N SER A 51 -3.22 7.45 9.05
CA SER A 51 -3.52 6.32 9.94
C SER A 51 -3.76 6.72 11.39
N ASP A 52 -3.03 7.71 11.91
CA ASP A 52 -3.22 8.22 13.29
C ASP A 52 -4.57 8.94 13.47
N ASN A 53 -5.09 9.54 12.40
CA ASN A 53 -6.38 10.24 12.38
C ASN A 53 -7.59 9.33 12.06
N ASP A 54 -7.39 8.02 11.83
CA ASP A 54 -8.51 7.06 11.65
C ASP A 54 -9.36 6.91 12.93
N GLY A 55 -8.80 7.23 14.10
CA GLY A 55 -9.52 7.26 15.37
C GLY A 55 -10.50 8.44 15.54
N ASP A 56 -10.52 9.40 14.62
CA ASP A 56 -11.47 10.51 14.62
C ASP A 56 -12.78 10.07 13.95
N ASN A 57 -13.81 9.80 14.76
CA ASN A 57 -15.11 9.26 14.35
C ASN A 57 -15.87 10.10 13.30
N ASP A 58 -15.38 11.29 12.93
CA ASP A 58 -16.01 12.19 11.96
C ASP A 58 -15.41 12.07 10.55
N ARG A 59 -14.28 11.36 10.38
CA ARG A 59 -13.64 11.27 9.07
C ARG A 59 -14.40 10.32 8.13
N ASP A 60 -14.87 10.86 7.01
CA ASP A 60 -15.46 10.06 5.94
C ASP A 60 -14.46 9.01 5.41
N VAL A 61 -14.79 7.73 5.61
CA VAL A 61 -13.93 6.59 5.28
C VAL A 61 -13.56 6.54 3.79
N SER A 62 -14.45 7.01 2.92
CA SER A 62 -14.20 7.10 1.48
C SER A 62 -13.11 8.14 1.18
N THR A 63 -13.13 9.25 1.91
CA THR A 63 -12.14 10.33 1.80
C THR A 63 -10.79 9.87 2.30
N PHE A 64 -10.73 9.17 3.44
CA PHE A 64 -9.52 8.52 3.93
C PHE A 64 -8.91 7.56 2.89
N ALA A 65 -9.73 6.64 2.35
CA ALA A 65 -9.27 5.68 1.34
C ALA A 65 -8.75 6.40 0.08
N LEU A 66 -9.42 7.46 -0.37
CA LEU A 66 -8.99 8.23 -1.53
C LEU A 66 -7.63 8.90 -1.31
N GLU A 67 -7.42 9.51 -0.15
CA GLU A 67 -6.15 10.16 0.21
C GLU A 67 -5.01 9.14 0.32
N ALA A 68 -5.25 8.02 1.00
CA ALA A 68 -4.28 6.94 1.15
C ALA A 68 -3.82 6.41 -0.22
N PHE A 69 -4.76 6.01 -1.08
CA PHE A 69 -4.41 5.51 -2.42
C PHE A 69 -3.82 6.60 -3.32
N THR A 70 -4.15 7.87 -3.11
CA THR A 70 -3.54 8.98 -3.85
C THR A 70 -2.06 9.11 -3.51
N LEU A 71 -1.67 8.95 -2.26
CA LEU A 71 -0.26 8.91 -1.86
C LEU A 71 0.47 7.68 -2.42
N LEU A 72 -0.18 6.52 -2.40
CA LEU A 72 0.44 5.27 -2.81
C LEU A 72 0.58 5.09 -4.32
N ALA A 73 -0.37 5.58 -5.12
CA ALA A 73 -0.45 5.31 -6.56
C ALA A 73 -0.81 6.52 -7.42
N GLY A 74 -1.08 7.67 -6.81
CA GLY A 74 -1.54 8.88 -7.50
C GLY A 74 -3.07 8.94 -7.66
N ALA A 75 -3.58 10.16 -7.88
CA ALA A 75 -5.02 10.44 -7.83
C ALA A 75 -5.85 9.69 -8.89
N ARG A 76 -5.28 9.42 -10.07
CA ARG A 76 -5.98 8.66 -11.13
C ARG A 76 -6.19 7.20 -10.71
N ALA A 77 -5.14 6.57 -10.21
CA ALA A 77 -5.15 5.20 -9.73
C ALA A 77 -6.07 5.05 -8.50
N ALA A 78 -6.00 5.98 -7.56
CA ALA A 78 -6.87 5.99 -6.38
C ALA A 78 -8.36 5.99 -6.73
N LYS A 79 -8.77 6.85 -7.67
CA LYS A 79 -10.15 6.87 -8.17
C LYS A 79 -10.54 5.59 -8.89
N ALA A 80 -9.61 4.97 -9.63
CA ALA A 80 -9.85 3.72 -10.32
C ALA A 80 -10.06 2.56 -9.31
N ILE A 81 -9.21 2.47 -8.29
CA ILE A 81 -9.33 1.49 -7.19
C ILE A 81 -10.68 1.65 -6.49
N LEU A 82 -11.03 2.86 -6.02
CA LEU A 82 -12.27 3.09 -5.29
C LEU A 82 -13.53 2.80 -6.10
N ARG A 83 -13.49 3.06 -7.42
CA ARG A 83 -14.61 2.74 -8.30
C ARG A 83 -14.81 1.23 -8.45
N ASP A 84 -13.70 0.50 -8.57
CA ASP A 84 -13.66 -0.94 -8.85
C ASP A 84 -13.91 -1.77 -7.59
N TYR A 85 -13.10 -1.55 -6.55
CA TYR A 85 -13.13 -2.28 -5.27
C TYR A 85 -14.23 -1.80 -4.32
N LYS A 86 -14.83 -0.64 -4.57
CA LYS A 86 -15.64 0.12 -3.59
C LYS A 86 -14.82 0.48 -2.36
N VAL A 87 -15.41 1.25 -1.45
CA VAL A 87 -14.71 1.75 -0.26
C VAL A 87 -14.25 0.57 0.60
N ASP A 88 -15.14 -0.37 0.93
CA ASP A 88 -14.80 -1.53 1.77
C ASP A 88 -13.68 -2.40 1.18
N GLY A 89 -13.75 -2.71 -0.12
CA GLY A 89 -12.70 -3.51 -0.78
C GLY A 89 -11.36 -2.77 -0.87
N ALA A 90 -11.41 -1.44 -1.02
CA ALA A 90 -10.22 -0.60 -1.02
C ALA A 90 -9.57 -0.56 0.38
N LEU A 91 -10.36 -0.55 1.46
CA LEU A 91 -9.82 -0.65 2.83
C LEU A 91 -9.12 -1.98 3.07
N VAL A 92 -9.72 -3.09 2.65
CA VAL A 92 -9.08 -4.43 2.76
C VAL A 92 -7.77 -4.47 1.97
N LEU A 93 -7.71 -3.83 0.80
CA LEU A 93 -6.48 -3.70 0.02
C LEU A 93 -5.42 -2.88 0.76
N LEU A 94 -5.82 -1.80 1.43
CA LEU A 94 -4.93 -0.93 2.20
C LEU A 94 -4.40 -1.63 3.47
N GLU A 95 -5.24 -2.40 4.15
CA GLU A 95 -4.85 -3.23 5.30
C GLU A 95 -3.78 -4.25 4.88
N ARG A 96 -4.02 -5.00 3.81
CA ARG A 96 -3.05 -5.97 3.26
C ARG A 96 -1.74 -5.31 2.83
N TYR A 97 -1.81 -4.12 2.23
CA TYR A 97 -0.63 -3.34 1.90
C TYR A 97 0.18 -2.99 3.16
N THR A 98 -0.50 -2.57 4.23
CA THR A 98 0.12 -2.20 5.50
C THR A 98 0.74 -3.44 6.16
N GLU A 99 0.03 -4.57 6.23
CA GLU A 99 0.58 -5.83 6.76
C GLU A 99 1.82 -6.30 5.98
N ALA A 100 1.78 -6.21 4.65
CA ALA A 100 2.88 -6.63 3.79
C ALA A 100 4.14 -5.76 3.96
N THR A 101 3.96 -4.50 4.37
CA THR A 101 5.03 -3.50 4.42
C THR A 101 5.50 -3.17 5.84
N SER A 102 4.69 -3.43 6.87
CA SER A 102 5.00 -3.27 8.30
C SER A 102 5.75 -4.46 8.92
N ALA A 103 6.10 -5.50 8.15
CA ALA A 103 6.91 -6.62 8.61
C ALA A 103 8.39 -6.22 8.83
N GLY A 104 8.64 -5.36 9.82
CA GLY A 104 9.94 -4.80 10.15
C GLY A 104 10.01 -3.92 11.40
N GLU A 105 9.02 -3.93 12.29
CA GLU A 105 9.18 -3.49 13.69
C GLU A 105 9.47 -4.69 14.61
#